data_AF-A0A7S3GMC0-F1
#
_entry.id   AF-A0A7S3GMC0-F1
#
_cell.length_a   1.000
_cell.length_b   1.000
_cell.length_c   1.000
_cell.angle_alpha   90.00
_cell.angle_beta   90.00
_cell.angle_gamma   90.00
#
_symmetry.space_group_name_H-M   'P 1'
#
loop_
_entity.id
_entity.type
_entity.pdbx_description
1 polymer ?
#
loop_
_entity_poly.entity_id
_entity_poly.type
_entity_poly.pdbx_seq_one_letter_code
_entity_poly.pdbx_strand_id
1 'polypeptide(L)'
;GKPLLKLQRHQVFSMKDVPFCGMVLSPLFFCAAIVALAAGEDYVVPPVSLQSPPYAEWAHYHWVWLSHSAANQKSAVEYVQEYLDKGIRVGATDIDSTWATCSNNFDFDEQKYPNPKGMVDTLHSLNVKVILWATSMIDEDCGDLYSTAYDNKSEIRL
;
A
#
# COMPACT_ATOMS: atom_id res chain seq x y z
N GLY A 1 1.10 30.81 -10.50
CA GLY A 1 0.19 30.05 -11.37
C GLY A 1 0.87 28.75 -11.77
N LYS A 2 0.23 27.61 -11.50
CA LYS A 2 0.61 26.29 -12.04
C LYS A 2 -0.63 25.73 -12.76
N PRO A 3 -0.50 25.06 -13.92
CA PRO A 3 -1.66 24.62 -14.68
C PRO A 3 -2.29 23.37 -14.05
N LEU A 4 -3.63 23.35 -13.99
CA LEU A 4 -4.43 22.18 -13.60
C LEU A 4 -4.34 21.10 -14.69
N LEU A 5 -4.07 19.85 -14.30
CA LEU A 5 -4.11 18.69 -15.20
C LEU A 5 -5.55 18.47 -15.69
N LYS A 6 -5.77 18.58 -16.99
CA LYS A 6 -7.00 18.13 -17.65
C LYS A 6 -6.88 16.65 -17.98
N LEU A 7 -7.64 15.81 -17.27
CA LEU A 7 -7.87 14.41 -17.64
C LEU A 7 -8.96 14.36 -18.72
N GLN A 8 -8.57 14.02 -19.95
CA GLN A 8 -9.50 13.81 -21.08
C GLN A 8 -9.72 12.30 -21.27
N ARG A 9 -10.96 11.84 -21.09
CA ARG A 9 -11.37 10.47 -21.39
C ARG A 9 -11.50 10.31 -22.91
N HIS A 10 -10.66 9.49 -23.52
CA HIS A 10 -10.72 9.20 -24.95
C HIS A 10 -12.00 8.41 -25.26
N GLN A 11 -12.85 8.96 -26.12
CA GLN A 11 -14.00 8.27 -26.70
C GLN A 11 -13.52 7.58 -27.99
N VAL A 12 -13.70 6.26 -28.06
CA VAL A 12 -13.40 5.45 -29.24
C VAL A 12 -14.48 5.73 -30.29
N PHE A 13 -14.10 6.32 -31.42
CA PHE A 13 -15.01 6.55 -32.55
C PHE A 13 -14.95 5.34 -33.49
N SER A 14 -16.03 4.57 -33.58
CA SER A 14 -16.17 3.46 -34.53
C SER A 14 -16.67 3.99 -35.87
N MET A 15 -15.81 3.91 -36.88
CA MET A 15 -16.05 4.40 -38.23
C MET A 15 -16.63 3.27 -39.08
N LYS A 16 -17.95 3.09 -39.03
CA LYS A 16 -18.69 2.28 -40.02
C LYS A 16 -19.99 3.00 -40.35
N ASP A 17 -20.23 3.15 -41.66
CA ASP A 17 -21.51 3.50 -42.29
C ASP A 17 -21.81 5.01 -42.47
N VAL A 18 -21.21 5.60 -43.51
CA VAL A 18 -21.83 6.76 -44.20
C VAL A 18 -21.81 6.52 -45.71
N PRO A 19 -22.95 6.21 -46.36
CA PRO A 19 -23.02 6.22 -47.82
C PRO A 19 -23.33 7.63 -48.34
N PHE A 20 -22.66 7.97 -49.43
CA PHE A 20 -22.72 9.22 -50.14
C PHE A 20 -23.86 9.16 -51.18
N CYS A 21 -24.91 9.98 -51.09
CA CYS A 21 -25.77 10.27 -52.26
C CYS A 21 -26.72 11.48 -52.06
N GLY A 22 -26.66 12.42 -53.01
CA GLY A 22 -27.85 13.07 -53.59
C GLY A 22 -28.46 14.29 -52.87
N MET A 23 -28.23 15.48 -53.42
CA MET A 23 -29.00 16.70 -53.18
C MET A 23 -30.51 16.48 -53.37
N VAL A 24 -31.32 16.75 -52.34
CA VAL A 24 -32.65 17.36 -52.47
C VAL A 24 -32.93 18.23 -51.23
N LEU A 25 -33.18 19.51 -51.44
CA LEU A 25 -33.60 20.48 -50.42
C LEU A 25 -34.99 20.09 -49.88
N SER A 26 -35.07 19.73 -48.59
CA SER A 26 -36.33 19.47 -47.88
C SER A 26 -36.32 20.15 -46.49
N PRO A 27 -37.41 20.83 -46.06
CA PRO A 27 -37.41 21.72 -44.89
C PRO A 27 -37.39 20.99 -43.54
N LEU A 28 -37.16 19.67 -43.52
CA LEU A 28 -36.99 18.87 -42.31
C LEU A 28 -35.59 19.01 -41.66
N PHE A 29 -34.71 19.80 -42.26
CA PHE A 29 -33.39 20.12 -41.70
C PHE A 29 -33.40 21.09 -40.51
N PHE A 30 -34.56 21.32 -39.87
CA PHE A 30 -34.63 22.13 -38.65
C PHE A 30 -34.48 21.30 -37.36
N CYS A 31 -34.49 19.96 -37.42
CA CYS A 31 -34.34 19.12 -36.22
C CYS A 31 -32.93 18.54 -36.03
N ALA A 32 -32.04 18.55 -37.03
CA ALA A 32 -30.69 18.00 -36.89
C ALA A 32 -29.71 18.93 -36.16
N ALA A 33 -30.04 20.22 -35.99
CA ALA A 33 -29.17 21.19 -35.32
C ALA A 33 -29.36 21.25 -33.79
N ILE A 34 -30.28 20.47 -33.20
CA ILE A 34 -30.56 20.50 -31.74
C ILE A 34 -29.77 19.43 -30.96
N VAL A 35 -28.95 18.59 -31.61
CA VAL A 35 -28.17 17.55 -30.89
C VAL A 35 -26.71 17.94 -30.64
N ALA A 36 -26.28 19.17 -30.98
CA ALA A 36 -24.86 19.54 -30.91
C ALA A 36 -24.43 20.37 -29.70
N LEU A 37 -25.30 20.66 -28.72
CA LEU A 37 -24.92 21.53 -27.59
C LEU A 37 -25.44 21.06 -26.23
N ALA A 38 -25.29 19.78 -25.93
CA ALA A 38 -25.03 19.43 -24.54
C ALA A 38 -23.53 19.72 -24.31
N ALA A 39 -23.19 21.00 -24.17
CA ALA A 39 -21.91 21.39 -23.62
C ALA A 39 -21.83 20.72 -22.25
N GLY A 40 -21.01 19.67 -22.13
CA GLY A 40 -20.71 19.10 -20.83
C GLY A 40 -20.19 20.23 -19.97
N GLU A 41 -20.92 20.58 -18.92
CA GLU A 41 -20.45 21.61 -18.01
C GLU A 41 -19.10 21.15 -17.46
N ASP A 42 -18.06 21.93 -17.71
CA ASP A 42 -16.76 21.71 -17.11
C ASP A 42 -16.97 21.81 -15.59
N TYR A 43 -17.04 20.67 -14.91
CA TYR A 43 -17.18 20.63 -13.46
C TYR A 43 -15.85 21.06 -12.83
N VAL A 44 -15.72 22.35 -12.55
CA VAL A 44 -14.57 22.91 -11.85
C VAL A 44 -14.72 22.57 -10.37
N VAL A 45 -14.03 21.51 -9.92
CA VAL A 45 -13.90 21.22 -8.49
C VAL A 45 -13.04 22.33 -7.88
N PRO A 46 -13.57 23.14 -6.94
CA PRO A 46 -12.76 24.12 -6.25
C PRO A 46 -11.63 23.40 -5.49
N PRO A 47 -10.41 23.97 -5.44
CA PRO A 47 -9.33 23.37 -4.67
C PRO A 47 -9.73 23.32 -3.20
N VAL A 48 -9.90 22.09 -2.69
CA VAL A 48 -10.13 21.85 -1.26
C VAL A 48 -8.77 21.81 -0.57
N SER A 49 -8.64 22.58 0.52
CA SER A 49 -7.49 22.46 1.41
C SER A 49 -7.66 21.20 2.25
N LEU A 50 -6.94 20.14 1.89
CA LEU A 50 -6.89 18.91 2.69
C LEU A 50 -6.00 19.14 3.92
N GLN A 51 -6.45 18.65 5.07
CA GLN A 51 -5.58 18.56 6.23
C GLN A 51 -4.48 17.55 5.92
N SER A 52 -3.28 17.80 6.46
CA SER A 52 -2.21 16.80 6.39
C SER A 52 -2.73 15.51 7.01
N PRO A 53 -2.59 14.38 6.32
CA PRO A 53 -3.04 13.13 6.87
C PRO A 53 -2.27 12.82 8.17
N PRO A 54 -2.91 12.17 9.15
CA PRO A 54 -2.30 11.89 10.45
C PRO A 54 -1.23 10.79 10.40
N TYR A 55 -1.01 10.17 9.25
CA TYR A 55 -0.07 9.07 9.08
C TYR A 55 1.32 9.58 8.66
N ALA A 56 2.34 8.82 9.03
CA ALA A 56 3.72 9.13 8.67
C ALA A 56 3.98 8.82 7.18
N GLU A 57 4.76 9.69 6.52
CA GLU A 57 5.07 9.59 5.10
C GLU A 57 5.66 8.23 4.69
N TRP A 58 6.48 7.62 5.55
CA TRP A 58 7.12 6.33 5.28
C TRP A 58 6.11 5.19 5.03
N ALA A 59 4.89 5.31 5.55
CA ALA A 59 3.84 4.31 5.35
C ALA A 59 3.36 4.24 3.89
N HIS A 60 3.69 5.21 3.04
CA HIS A 60 3.32 5.25 1.62
C HIS A 60 4.42 4.75 0.68
N TYR A 61 5.58 4.38 1.21
CA TYR A 61 6.64 3.73 0.44
C TYR A 61 6.51 2.21 0.48
N HIS A 62 7.32 1.50 -0.31
CA HIS A 62 7.23 0.04 -0.34
C HIS A 62 7.49 -0.57 1.03
N TRP A 63 6.66 -1.56 1.37
CA TRP A 63 6.90 -2.45 2.50
C TRP A 63 7.36 -3.78 1.93
N VAL A 64 8.43 -4.31 2.50
CA VAL A 64 9.08 -5.53 2.01
C VAL A 64 9.20 -6.52 3.17
N TRP A 65 9.05 -7.80 2.88
CA TRP A 65 9.19 -8.86 3.88
C TRP A 65 9.62 -10.15 3.22
N LEU A 66 10.20 -11.04 4.02
CA LEU A 66 10.54 -12.41 3.65
C LEU A 66 9.60 -13.36 4.39
N SER A 67 9.35 -14.54 3.83
CA SER A 67 8.63 -15.58 4.57
C SER A 67 9.38 -15.95 5.85
N HIS A 68 8.65 -16.30 6.91
CA HIS A 68 9.22 -16.66 8.21
C HIS A 68 10.37 -17.68 8.14
N SER A 69 10.32 -18.63 7.18
CA SER A 69 11.34 -19.67 6.97
C SER A 69 12.65 -19.16 6.36
N ALA A 70 12.62 -18.07 5.59
CA ALA A 70 13.78 -17.48 4.94
C ALA A 70 14.33 -16.25 5.70
N ALA A 71 13.50 -15.64 6.54
CA ALA A 71 13.86 -14.47 7.32
C ALA A 71 14.82 -14.82 8.47
N ASN A 72 15.91 -14.06 8.54
CA ASN A 72 16.82 -13.96 9.68
C ASN A 72 17.44 -12.54 9.65
N GLN A 73 18.28 -12.21 10.63
CA GLN A 73 18.86 -10.87 10.74
C GLN A 73 19.62 -10.44 9.47
N LYS A 74 20.40 -11.34 8.88
CA LYS A 74 21.19 -11.03 7.68
C LYS A 74 20.27 -10.83 6.48
N SER A 75 19.37 -11.77 6.22
CA SER A 75 18.49 -11.72 5.05
C SER A 75 17.51 -10.55 5.10
N ALA A 76 17.03 -10.15 6.29
CA ALA A 76 16.18 -8.97 6.44
C ALA A 76 16.87 -7.67 6.01
N VAL A 77 18.15 -7.49 6.36
CA VAL A 77 18.94 -6.32 5.96
C VAL A 77 19.29 -6.38 4.48
N GLU A 78 19.77 -7.52 3.99
CA GLU A 78 20.13 -7.70 2.58
C GLU A 78 18.93 -7.46 1.66
N TYR A 79 17.75 -7.98 2.02
CA TYR A 79 16.55 -7.81 1.22
C TYR A 79 16.16 -6.34 1.08
N VAL A 80 16.24 -5.55 2.15
CA VAL A 80 16.00 -4.09 2.08
C VAL A 80 17.04 -3.41 1.20
N GLN A 81 18.32 -3.72 1.39
CA GLN A 81 19.41 -3.13 0.62
C GLN A 81 19.25 -3.39 -0.89
N GLU A 82 18.82 -4.59 -1.27
CA GLU A 82 18.59 -4.94 -2.67
C GLU A 82 17.52 -4.09 -3.37
N TYR A 83 16.51 -3.59 -2.65
CA TYR A 83 15.53 -2.65 -3.22
C TYR A 83 16.15 -1.26 -3.36
N LEU A 84 16.87 -0.81 -2.34
CA LEU A 84 17.54 0.50 -2.34
C LEU A 84 18.59 0.59 -3.47
N ASP A 85 19.36 -0.47 -3.69
CA ASP A 85 20.36 -0.56 -4.76
C ASP A 85 19.73 -0.47 -6.16
N LYS A 86 18.47 -0.91 -6.29
CA LYS A 86 17.67 -0.80 -7.52
C LYS A 86 16.94 0.55 -7.65
N GLY A 87 17.17 1.48 -6.72
CA GLY A 87 16.50 2.78 -6.69
C GLY A 87 15.04 2.73 -6.27
N ILE A 88 14.60 1.63 -5.64
CA ILE A 88 13.23 1.48 -5.14
C ILE A 88 13.20 1.90 -3.68
N ARG A 89 12.40 2.92 -3.37
CA ARG A 89 12.29 3.45 -2.01
C ARG A 89 11.49 2.52 -1.12
N VAL A 90 12.09 2.10 -0.01
CA VAL A 90 11.48 1.28 1.04
C VAL A 90 11.13 2.17 2.23
N GLY A 91 9.91 2.02 2.75
CA GLY A 91 9.44 2.71 3.95
C GLY A 91 9.58 1.87 5.21
N ALA A 92 9.31 0.57 5.09
CA ALA A 92 9.39 -0.37 6.19
C ALA A 92 9.78 -1.77 5.71
N THR A 93 10.35 -2.55 6.63
CA THR A 93 10.47 -3.99 6.51
C THR A 93 9.66 -4.67 7.60
N ASP A 94 8.87 -5.67 7.23
CA ASP A 94 8.11 -6.51 8.17
C ASP A 94 8.92 -7.78 8.45
N ILE A 95 9.13 -8.04 9.75
CA ILE A 95 9.67 -9.30 10.23
C ILE A 95 8.48 -10.17 10.64
N ASP A 96 8.16 -11.12 9.77
CA ASP A 96 7.05 -12.07 9.88
C ASP A 96 7.16 -12.91 11.18
N SER A 97 6.15 -13.73 11.44
CA SER A 97 6.11 -14.78 12.45
C SER A 97 7.44 -15.50 12.65
N THR A 98 7.66 -16.05 13.85
CA THR A 98 8.92 -16.72 14.26
C THR A 98 10.13 -15.78 14.38
N TRP A 99 9.91 -14.46 14.53
CA TRP A 99 10.97 -13.55 14.98
C TRP A 99 11.25 -13.68 16.49
N ALA A 100 10.21 -14.08 17.23
CA ALA A 100 10.27 -14.35 18.66
C ALA A 100 10.34 -15.86 18.92
N THR A 101 10.80 -16.23 20.12
CA THR A 101 10.93 -17.63 20.53
C THR A 101 9.59 -18.33 20.75
N CYS A 102 8.53 -17.56 21.04
CA CYS A 102 7.13 -18.01 21.04
C CYS A 102 6.23 -16.90 20.48
N SER A 103 4.99 -17.25 20.12
CA SER A 103 3.98 -16.27 19.72
C SER A 103 3.73 -15.24 20.82
N ASN A 104 4.00 -13.96 20.52
CA ASN A 104 3.75 -12.79 21.38
C ASN A 104 4.40 -12.83 22.78
N ASN A 105 5.49 -13.58 22.98
CA ASN A 105 6.32 -13.39 24.18
C ASN A 105 7.26 -12.18 24.08
N PHE A 106 7.42 -11.64 22.86
CA PHE A 106 8.26 -10.48 22.52
C PHE A 106 9.77 -10.64 22.78
N ASP A 107 10.22 -11.89 22.95
CA ASP A 107 11.63 -12.23 23.11
C ASP A 107 12.19 -12.72 21.78
N PHE A 108 13.10 -11.95 21.18
CA PHE A 108 13.73 -12.30 19.90
C PHE A 108 14.38 -13.69 19.96
N ASP A 109 14.18 -14.49 18.91
CA ASP A 109 14.95 -15.70 18.70
C ASP A 109 16.39 -15.34 18.29
N GLU A 110 17.32 -15.42 19.24
CA GLU A 110 18.73 -15.10 19.04
C GLU A 110 19.43 -16.03 18.04
N GLN A 111 18.87 -17.19 17.72
CA GLN A 111 19.42 -18.06 16.67
C GLN A 111 19.19 -17.45 15.28
N LYS A 112 18.03 -16.83 15.06
CA LYS A 112 17.69 -16.14 13.81
C LYS A 112 18.15 -14.68 13.82
N TYR A 113 18.12 -14.03 14.99
CA TYR A 113 18.41 -12.62 15.18
C TYR A 113 19.41 -12.43 16.33
N PRO A 114 20.69 -12.77 16.14
CA PRO A 114 21.69 -12.75 17.21
C PRO A 114 22.05 -11.35 17.74
N ASN A 115 21.70 -10.28 17.01
CA ASN A 115 21.84 -8.89 17.45
C ASN A 115 20.68 -8.05 16.90
N PRO A 116 19.45 -8.22 17.44
CA PRO A 116 18.26 -7.60 16.88
C PRO A 116 18.33 -6.08 16.98
N LYS A 117 18.96 -5.54 18.03
CA LYS A 117 19.21 -4.11 18.15
C LYS A 117 20.10 -3.60 17.01
N GLY A 118 21.21 -4.27 16.73
CA GLY A 118 22.10 -3.91 15.62
C GLY A 118 21.40 -3.96 14.27
N MET A 119 20.56 -4.97 14.04
CA MET A 119 19.72 -5.07 12.85
C MET A 119 18.80 -3.85 12.70
N VAL A 120 18.07 -3.50 13.76
CA VAL A 120 17.16 -2.35 13.79
C VAL A 120 17.91 -1.04 13.59
N ASP A 121 19.07 -0.87 14.24
CA ASP A 121 19.92 0.31 14.07
C ASP A 121 20.40 0.45 12.60
N THR A 122 20.81 -0.65 11.97
CA THR A 122 21.18 -0.66 10.55
C THR A 122 20.01 -0.25 9.66
N LEU A 123 18.83 -0.84 9.83
CA LEU A 123 17.64 -0.51 9.03
C LEU A 123 17.19 0.96 9.23
N HIS A 124 17.24 1.45 10.46
CA HIS A 124 16.96 2.85 10.76
C HIS A 124 17.98 3.80 10.12
N SER A 125 19.25 3.42 10.03
CA SER A 125 20.28 4.23 9.33
C SER A 125 19.99 4.39 7.84
N LEU A 126 19.24 3.44 7.24
CA LEU A 126 18.75 3.48 5.87
C LEU A 126 17.40 4.21 5.72
N ASN A 127 16.91 4.83 6.80
CA ASN A 127 15.58 5.45 6.89
C ASN A 127 14.41 4.47 6.64
N VAL A 128 14.60 3.20 7.00
CA VAL A 128 13.58 2.13 6.89
C VAL A 128 13.06 1.79 8.28
N LYS A 129 11.74 1.74 8.45
CA LYS A 129 11.10 1.31 9.71
C LYS A 129 11.07 -0.20 9.83
N VAL A 130 11.06 -0.70 11.07
CA VAL A 130 10.93 -2.12 11.35
C VAL A 130 9.56 -2.37 11.96
N ILE A 131 8.83 -3.32 11.38
CA ILE A 131 7.54 -3.81 11.86
C ILE A 131 7.76 -5.26 12.30
N LEU A 132 7.24 -5.63 13.46
CA LEU A 132 7.27 -7.01 13.94
C LEU A 132 5.86 -7.57 13.91
N TRP A 133 5.71 -8.76 13.33
CA TRP A 133 4.43 -9.45 13.30
C TRP A 133 4.00 -9.85 14.72
N ALA A 134 2.72 -9.65 15.04
CA ALA A 134 2.14 -10.06 16.31
C ALA A 134 0.67 -10.46 16.10
N THR A 135 0.13 -11.24 17.03
CA THR A 135 -1.29 -11.63 17.05
C THR A 135 -1.93 -11.30 18.40
N SER A 136 -3.16 -11.75 18.62
CA SER A 136 -3.82 -11.71 19.93
C SER A 136 -3.86 -13.09 20.60
N MET A 137 -3.01 -14.03 20.14
CA MET A 137 -2.95 -15.41 20.59
C MET A 137 -1.60 -15.69 21.26
N ILE A 138 -1.54 -16.62 22.21
CA ILE A 138 -0.30 -17.05 22.85
C ILE A 138 -0.19 -18.57 22.78
N ASP A 139 1.04 -19.08 22.77
CA ASP A 139 1.26 -20.53 22.76
C ASP A 139 1.04 -21.10 24.17
N GLU A 140 0.32 -22.22 24.28
CA GLU A 140 0.03 -22.86 25.57
C GLU A 140 1.28 -23.43 26.25
N ASP A 141 2.30 -23.77 25.47
CA ASP A 141 3.56 -24.37 25.89
C ASP A 141 4.71 -23.36 26.01
N CYS A 142 4.43 -22.06 25.91
CA CYS A 142 5.45 -21.02 26.11
C CYS A 142 5.62 -20.62 27.57
N GLY A 143 6.28 -21.48 28.35
CA GLY A 143 6.65 -21.21 29.74
C GLY A 143 5.48 -20.71 30.60
N ASP A 144 5.71 -19.66 31.39
CA ASP A 144 4.69 -19.09 32.27
C ASP A 144 3.80 -18.03 31.60
N LEU A 145 4.00 -17.73 30.31
CA LEU A 145 3.23 -16.69 29.62
C LEU A 145 1.75 -17.05 29.56
N TYR A 146 1.44 -18.30 29.19
CA TYR A 146 0.07 -18.80 29.12
C TYR A 146 -0.60 -18.84 30.49
N SER A 147 0.06 -19.41 31.50
CA SER A 147 -0.49 -19.48 32.86
C SER A 147 -0.74 -18.08 33.43
N THR A 148 0.18 -17.14 33.22
CA THR A 148 0.02 -15.74 33.62
C THR A 148 -1.17 -15.07 32.93
N ALA A 149 -1.34 -15.27 31.62
CA ALA A 149 -2.46 -14.69 30.89
C ALA A 149 -3.81 -15.28 31.35
N TYR A 150 -3.84 -16.59 31.59
CA TYR A 150 -5.00 -17.32 32.10
C TYR A 150 -5.41 -16.87 33.51
N ASP A 151 -4.44 -16.77 34.43
CA ASP A 151 -4.69 -16.32 35.80
C ASP A 151 -5.20 -14.87 35.86
N ASN A 152 -4.74 -14.04 34.91
CA ASN A 152 -5.19 -12.66 34.74
C ASN A 152 -6.50 -12.51 33.94
N LYS A 153 -7.10 -13.61 33.45
CA LYS A 153 -8.32 -13.61 32.61
C LYS A 153 -8.17 -12.73 31.36
N SER A 154 -7.00 -12.80 30.75
CA SER A 154 -6.60 -11.98 29.61
C SER A 154 -6.28 -12.80 28.36
N GLU A 155 -6.54 -14.10 28.40
CA GLU A 155 -6.33 -15.00 27.28
C GLU A 155 -7.49 -14.95 26.26
N ILE A 156 -7.15 -15.06 24.98
CA ILE A 156 -8.11 -15.31 23.91
C ILE A 156 -7.87 -16.75 23.45
N ARG A 157 -8.91 -17.59 23.53
CA ARG A 157 -8.87 -18.99 23.06
C ARG A 157 -9.47 -19.07 21.65
N LEU A 158 -8.88 -19.88 20.78
CA LEU A 158 -9.47 -20.28 19.49
C LEU A 158 -10.00 -21.72 19.58
#